data_AF-A0A820K1K5-F1
#
_entry.id   AF-A0A820K1K5-F1
#
_cell.length_a   1.000
_cell.length_b   1.000
_cell.length_c   1.000
_cell.angle_alpha   90.00
_cell.angle_beta   90.00
_cell.angle_gamma   90.00
#
_symmetry.space_group_name_H-M   'P 1'
#
loop_
_entity.id
_entity.type
_entity.pdbx_description
1 polymer ?
#
loop_
_entity_poly.entity_id
_entity_poly.type
_entity_poly.pdbx_seq_one_letter_code
_entity_poly.pdbx_strand_id
1 'polypeptide(L)'
;IAGISPRHCLPIMLDVGTNNQISSNPLYIGLRQKRVIGKEYDEFINEFMQAVVQRFGWHCLIQFEDFASHNAHKLLEKYQKKYCTFNDDIQGTAAVVLAGLFAALRITGKKLIDNTYLFVGAGQAACGIADLITHAMIHEGSSIEEARSKIWMYDIHGLIVRNRPQGNIEGPKASYLKKGRAIKDLSSVIDYVKPTVLMGASGVARLFHDGVLKKMAQVNDRPIIFALSNPISRAECTAEEAYRETDGRCVFASGSPFKPVMYKDKTFHPGQGNNAYIFPAIALATIACAARHVEDDMFLIAAQKLGSLVTQKDLDSGRIYPPIPTIREVTIKIAAHLVEHLYKEKKAWFHPEPKDKEEFIRMQLYNTNYQYFGPLTWKWPELHKKPRNVPSMDDNIVLES
;
A
#
# COMPACT_ATOMS: atom_id res chain seq x y z
N ILE A 1 -5.99 -5.62 -11.76
CA ILE A 1 -4.63 -5.69 -11.18
C ILE A 1 -4.46 -6.97 -10.38
N ALA A 2 -5.16 -7.14 -9.26
CA ALA A 2 -5.04 -8.31 -8.38
C ALA A 2 -5.56 -9.64 -8.96
N GLY A 3 -6.50 -9.59 -9.92
CA GLY A 3 -7.23 -10.79 -10.34
C GLY A 3 -8.10 -11.38 -9.22
N ILE A 4 -8.51 -10.61 -8.21
CA ILE A 4 -9.50 -11.09 -7.24
C ILE A 4 -10.85 -11.19 -7.95
N SER A 5 -11.57 -12.29 -7.71
CA SER A 5 -12.92 -12.50 -8.26
C SER A 5 -13.84 -11.36 -7.83
N PRO A 6 -14.52 -10.66 -8.78
CA PRO A 6 -15.46 -9.60 -8.43
C PRO A 6 -16.59 -10.06 -7.51
N ARG A 7 -16.93 -11.36 -7.52
CA ARG A 7 -17.95 -11.96 -6.64
C ARG A 7 -17.55 -11.97 -5.16
N HIS A 8 -16.27 -11.81 -4.86
CA HIS A 8 -15.73 -11.78 -3.49
C HIS A 8 -15.47 -10.34 -3.01
N CYS A 9 -15.78 -9.33 -3.83
CA CYS A 9 -15.58 -7.93 -3.49
C CYS A 9 -16.93 -7.29 -3.15
N LEU A 10 -17.00 -6.62 -2.00
CA LEU A 10 -18.18 -5.87 -1.57
C LEU A 10 -17.77 -4.43 -1.23
N PRO A 11 -18.00 -3.45 -2.12
CA PRO A 11 -17.75 -2.05 -1.81
C PRO A 11 -18.82 -1.52 -0.84
N ILE A 12 -18.40 -0.83 0.21
CA ILE A 12 -19.30 -0.33 1.27
C ILE A 12 -18.98 1.16 1.52
N MET A 13 -20.04 1.99 1.55
CA MET A 13 -19.95 3.37 2.01
C MET A 13 -20.71 3.51 3.34
N LEU A 14 -20.03 4.05 4.35
CA LEU A 14 -20.60 4.31 5.67
C LEU A 14 -21.07 5.78 5.75
N ASP A 15 -22.32 6.04 5.39
CA ASP A 15 -22.89 7.39 5.44
C ASP A 15 -23.31 7.76 6.87
N VAL A 16 -22.49 8.60 7.51
CA VAL A 16 -22.75 9.17 8.84
C VAL A 16 -23.08 10.67 8.76
N GLY A 17 -23.46 11.17 7.58
CA GLY A 17 -23.63 12.59 7.28
C GLY A 17 -22.40 13.21 6.62
N THR A 18 -22.46 14.51 6.33
CA THR A 18 -21.37 15.27 5.70
C THR A 18 -21.24 16.67 6.29
N ASN A 19 -19.99 17.14 6.46
CA ASN A 19 -19.70 18.52 6.87
C ASN A 19 -19.47 19.45 5.67
N ASN A 20 -19.56 18.91 4.44
CA ASN A 20 -19.44 19.70 3.22
C ASN A 20 -20.79 20.38 2.91
N GLN A 21 -20.73 21.62 2.41
CA GLN A 21 -21.90 22.38 1.97
C GLN A 21 -22.65 21.72 0.79
N ILE A 22 -22.06 20.72 0.13
CA ILE A 22 -22.72 19.91 -0.90
C ILE A 22 -24.03 19.27 -0.42
N SER A 23 -24.25 19.13 0.89
CA SER A 23 -25.53 18.68 1.47
C SER A 23 -26.71 19.59 1.14
N SER A 24 -26.47 20.84 0.70
CA SER A 24 -27.49 21.75 0.18
C SER A 24 -27.85 21.49 -1.28
N ASN A 25 -27.04 20.75 -2.03
CA ASN A 25 -27.29 20.45 -3.43
C ASN A 25 -28.53 19.53 -3.56
N PRO A 26 -29.51 19.85 -4.41
CA PRO A 26 -30.70 19.00 -4.60
C PRO A 26 -30.36 17.59 -5.12
N LEU A 27 -29.22 17.43 -5.81
CA LEU A 27 -28.74 16.14 -6.33
C LEU A 27 -27.94 15.32 -5.30
N TYR A 28 -27.70 15.86 -4.09
CA TYR A 28 -27.01 15.10 -3.04
C TYR A 28 -27.89 13.96 -2.52
N ILE A 29 -27.38 12.73 -2.64
CA ILE A 29 -28.09 11.48 -2.31
C ILE A 29 -27.84 10.97 -0.89
N GLY A 30 -26.88 11.54 -0.17
CA GLY A 30 -26.52 11.12 1.18
C GLY A 30 -27.35 11.81 2.27
N LEU A 31 -27.06 11.48 3.52
CA LEU A 31 -27.72 12.06 4.70
C LEU A 31 -27.46 13.58 4.78
N ARG A 32 -28.54 14.36 4.81
CA ARG A 32 -28.51 15.84 4.89
C ARG A 32 -28.35 16.32 6.33
N GLN A 33 -27.31 15.83 7.00
CA GLN A 33 -26.93 16.22 8.35
C GLN A 33 -25.41 16.34 8.47
N LYS A 34 -24.95 17.00 9.53
CA LYS A 34 -23.53 17.01 9.88
C LYS A 34 -23.07 15.60 10.28
N ARG A 35 -21.76 15.35 10.14
CA ARG A 35 -21.18 14.06 10.51
C ARG A 35 -21.45 13.73 11.98
N VAL A 36 -21.97 12.53 12.26
CA VAL A 36 -22.00 11.95 13.59
C VAL A 36 -20.56 11.72 14.06
N ILE A 37 -20.26 12.06 15.31
CA ILE A 37 -18.94 11.94 15.93
C ILE A 37 -19.05 11.35 17.34
N GLY A 38 -17.92 10.97 17.92
CA GLY A 38 -17.87 10.48 19.30
C GLY A 38 -18.40 9.05 19.43
N LYS A 39 -19.07 8.78 20.56
CA LYS A 39 -19.46 7.42 20.97
C LYS A 39 -20.38 6.73 19.96
N GLU A 40 -21.38 7.43 19.44
CA GLU A 40 -22.34 6.88 18.48
C GLU A 40 -21.65 6.40 17.19
N TYR A 41 -20.70 7.21 16.67
CA TYR A 41 -19.87 6.80 15.54
C TYR A 41 -19.03 5.56 15.87
N ASP A 42 -18.39 5.54 17.04
CA ASP A 42 -17.53 4.42 17.45
C ASP A 42 -18.30 3.10 17.64
N GLU A 43 -19.54 3.19 18.13
CA GLU A 43 -20.46 2.05 18.30
C GLU A 43 -20.93 1.53 16.94
N PHE A 44 -21.31 2.43 16.03
CA PHE A 44 -21.70 2.08 14.67
C PHE A 44 -20.58 1.36 13.90
N ILE A 45 -19.34 1.87 13.93
CA ILE A 45 -18.22 1.18 13.28
C ILE A 45 -17.94 -0.17 13.96
N ASN A 46 -18.11 -0.26 15.28
CA ASN A 46 -17.92 -1.53 15.97
C ASN A 46 -18.97 -2.59 15.58
N GLU A 47 -20.24 -2.19 15.48
CA GLU A 47 -21.32 -3.04 14.99
C GLU A 47 -21.04 -3.49 13.56
N PHE A 48 -20.61 -2.58 12.68
CA PHE A 48 -20.22 -2.92 11.31
C PHE A 48 -19.15 -4.02 11.25
N MET A 49 -18.05 -3.87 12.00
CA MET A 49 -16.97 -4.87 12.03
C MET A 49 -17.47 -6.23 12.52
N GLN A 50 -18.33 -6.25 13.54
CA GLN A 50 -18.93 -7.47 14.08
C GLN A 50 -19.87 -8.14 13.06
N ALA A 51 -20.76 -7.37 12.44
CA ALA A 51 -21.72 -7.87 11.47
C ALA A 51 -21.05 -8.47 10.23
N VAL A 52 -20.00 -7.81 9.70
CA VAL A 52 -19.23 -8.32 8.55
C VAL A 52 -18.62 -9.68 8.87
N VAL A 53 -17.95 -9.82 10.02
CA VAL A 53 -17.35 -11.11 10.40
C VAL A 53 -18.39 -12.17 10.76
N GLN A 54 -19.49 -11.79 11.41
CA GLN A 54 -20.59 -12.71 11.70
C GLN A 54 -21.20 -13.28 10.41
N ARG A 55 -21.28 -12.47 9.35
CA ARG A 55 -21.87 -12.88 8.07
C ARG A 55 -20.88 -13.61 7.15
N PHE A 56 -19.64 -13.13 7.05
CA PHE A 56 -18.68 -13.58 6.03
C PHE A 56 -17.47 -14.34 6.61
N GLY A 57 -17.38 -14.44 7.94
CA GLY A 57 -16.32 -15.17 8.65
C GLY A 57 -15.11 -14.31 8.99
N TRP A 58 -14.27 -14.83 9.89
CA TRP A 58 -13.07 -14.15 10.43
C TRP A 58 -11.95 -13.93 9.41
N HIS A 59 -12.01 -14.61 8.26
CA HIS A 59 -11.05 -14.48 7.18
C HIS A 59 -11.47 -13.42 6.14
N CYS A 60 -12.62 -12.78 6.33
CA CYS A 60 -13.07 -11.67 5.49
C CYS A 60 -12.13 -10.48 5.66
N LEU A 61 -11.46 -10.10 4.57
CA LEU A 61 -10.57 -8.94 4.53
C LEU A 61 -11.37 -7.64 4.49
N ILE A 62 -11.12 -6.75 5.45
CA ILE A 62 -11.75 -5.43 5.55
C ILE A 62 -10.67 -4.37 5.31
N GLN A 63 -10.72 -3.68 4.16
CA GLN A 63 -9.83 -2.56 3.88
C GLN A 63 -10.54 -1.23 4.21
N PHE A 64 -9.89 -0.39 5.03
CA PHE A 64 -10.32 0.99 5.25
C PHE A 64 -9.65 1.92 4.23
N GLU A 65 -10.44 2.84 3.66
CA GLU A 65 -10.03 3.78 2.61
C GLU A 65 -10.67 5.15 2.86
N ASP A 66 -9.94 6.25 2.62
CA ASP A 66 -10.43 7.63 2.62
C ASP A 66 -11.08 8.10 3.94
N PHE A 67 -10.62 7.57 5.07
CA PHE A 67 -11.05 8.04 6.40
C PHE A 67 -10.25 9.28 6.83
N ALA A 68 -10.92 10.22 7.52
CA ALA A 68 -10.25 11.39 8.09
C ALA A 68 -9.12 11.01 9.06
N SER A 69 -8.09 11.86 9.14
CA SER A 69 -6.79 11.43 9.65
C SER A 69 -6.73 10.88 11.08
N HIS A 70 -7.57 11.43 11.95
CA HIS A 70 -7.67 10.98 13.34
C HIS A 70 -8.43 9.65 13.42
N ASN A 71 -9.47 9.47 12.61
CA ASN A 71 -10.28 8.26 12.59
C ASN A 71 -9.51 7.09 11.98
N ALA A 72 -8.84 7.25 10.84
CA ALA A 72 -8.18 6.10 10.22
C ALA A 72 -7.11 5.46 11.13
N HIS A 73 -6.29 6.26 11.85
CA HIS A 73 -5.35 5.71 12.83
C HIS A 73 -6.05 5.05 14.02
N LYS A 74 -7.05 5.72 14.61
CA LYS A 74 -7.81 5.18 15.75
C LYS A 74 -8.47 3.85 15.41
N LEU A 75 -9.07 3.75 14.22
CA LEU A 75 -9.74 2.55 13.74
C LEU A 75 -8.72 1.43 13.44
N LEU A 76 -7.62 1.76 12.77
CA LEU A 76 -6.55 0.80 12.49
C LEU A 76 -5.99 0.21 13.79
N GLU A 77 -5.61 1.07 14.75
CA GLU A 77 -5.07 0.64 16.05
C GLU A 77 -6.07 -0.25 16.81
N LYS A 78 -7.36 0.11 16.80
CA LYS A 78 -8.43 -0.62 17.49
C LYS A 78 -8.70 -2.00 16.88
N TYR A 79 -8.60 -2.15 15.56
CA TYR A 79 -9.11 -3.32 14.84
C TYR A 79 -8.04 -4.24 14.24
N GLN A 80 -6.84 -3.77 13.93
CA GLN A 80 -5.80 -4.57 13.24
C GLN A 80 -5.42 -5.88 13.96
N LYS A 81 -5.49 -5.90 15.31
CA LYS A 81 -5.18 -7.08 16.13
C LYS A 81 -6.40 -7.98 16.41
N LYS A 82 -7.57 -7.63 15.87
CA LYS A 82 -8.85 -8.31 16.15
C LYS A 82 -9.53 -8.83 14.90
N TYR A 83 -9.31 -8.17 13.78
CA TYR A 83 -9.95 -8.44 12.50
C TYR A 83 -8.89 -8.56 11.40
N CYS A 84 -9.25 -9.24 10.31
CA CYS A 84 -8.45 -9.27 9.10
C CYS A 84 -8.60 -7.93 8.37
N THR A 85 -7.85 -6.92 8.78
CA THR A 85 -8.03 -5.55 8.31
C THR A 85 -6.73 -4.78 8.16
N PHE A 86 -6.73 -3.81 7.25
CA PHE A 86 -5.66 -2.83 7.08
C PHE A 86 -6.25 -1.53 6.54
N ASN A 87 -5.44 -0.46 6.54
CA ASN A 87 -5.79 0.82 5.91
C ASN A 87 -4.78 1.14 4.81
N ASP A 88 -5.25 1.35 3.57
CA ASP A 88 -4.34 1.57 2.44
C ASP A 88 -3.66 2.93 2.47
N ASP A 89 -4.37 3.98 2.90
CA ASP A 89 -3.83 5.33 3.03
C ASP A 89 -2.63 5.41 4.00
N ILE A 90 -2.65 4.59 5.06
CA ILE A 90 -1.57 4.49 6.05
C ILE A 90 -0.55 3.44 5.61
N GLN A 91 -0.93 2.16 5.56
CA GLN A 91 0.00 1.04 5.43
C GLN A 91 0.39 0.78 3.97
N GLY A 92 -0.55 0.90 3.03
CA GLY A 92 -0.28 0.77 1.60
C GLY A 92 0.63 1.87 1.07
N THR A 93 0.33 3.12 1.41
CA THR A 93 1.18 4.29 1.11
C THR A 93 2.57 4.14 1.71
N ALA A 94 2.68 3.71 2.97
CA ALA A 94 3.96 3.47 3.61
C ALA A 94 4.79 2.43 2.86
N ALA A 95 4.18 1.31 2.49
CA ALA A 95 4.85 0.21 1.80
C ALA A 95 5.33 0.60 0.40
N VAL A 96 4.51 1.31 -0.38
CA VAL A 96 4.93 1.69 -1.74
C VAL A 96 6.08 2.71 -1.68
N VAL A 97 6.03 3.68 -0.76
CA VAL A 97 7.11 4.66 -0.61
C VAL A 97 8.40 4.00 -0.15
N LEU A 98 8.32 3.07 0.81
CA LEU A 98 9.48 2.30 1.24
C LEU A 98 10.05 1.43 0.11
N ALA A 99 9.21 0.86 -0.76
CA ALA A 99 9.68 0.12 -1.92
C ALA A 99 10.47 0.98 -2.90
N GLY A 100 9.95 2.19 -3.21
CA GLY A 100 10.64 3.18 -4.02
C GLY A 100 11.97 3.59 -3.37
N LEU A 101 11.99 3.72 -2.04
CA LEU A 101 13.20 4.00 -1.29
C LEU A 101 14.23 2.85 -1.42
N PHE A 102 13.85 1.58 -1.26
CA PHE A 102 14.75 0.45 -1.49
C PHE A 102 15.36 0.45 -2.90
N ALA A 103 14.56 0.77 -3.93
CA ALA A 103 15.06 0.91 -5.29
C ALA A 103 15.98 2.14 -5.44
N ALA A 104 15.65 3.28 -4.83
CA ALA A 104 16.47 4.49 -4.84
C ALA A 104 17.83 4.28 -4.13
N LEU A 105 17.85 3.50 -3.04
CA LEU A 105 19.06 3.19 -2.29
C LEU A 105 20.06 2.35 -3.09
N ARG A 106 19.59 1.53 -4.04
CA ARG A 106 20.47 0.84 -5.00
C ARG A 106 21.17 1.80 -5.96
N ILE A 107 20.57 2.98 -6.23
CA ILE A 107 21.20 4.03 -7.04
C ILE A 107 22.24 4.80 -6.21
N THR A 108 21.94 5.08 -4.93
CA THR A 108 22.85 5.85 -4.06
C THR A 108 23.94 5.00 -3.40
N GLY A 109 23.79 3.68 -3.41
CA GLY A 109 24.73 2.73 -2.77
C GLY A 109 24.70 2.79 -1.23
N LYS A 110 23.63 3.33 -0.63
CA LYS A 110 23.49 3.54 0.82
C LYS A 110 22.52 2.53 1.45
N LYS A 111 22.70 2.23 2.74
CA LYS A 111 21.70 1.49 3.54
C LYS A 111 20.61 2.43 4.07
N LEU A 112 19.50 1.88 4.56
CA LEU A 112 18.42 2.71 5.15
C LEU A 112 18.95 3.58 6.30
N ILE A 113 19.77 3.02 7.19
CA ILE A 113 20.31 3.72 8.37
C ILE A 113 21.34 4.82 8.03
N ASP A 114 21.93 4.79 6.84
CA ASP A 114 22.91 5.79 6.37
C ASP A 114 22.26 7.10 5.91
N ASN A 115 20.93 7.15 5.89
CA ASN A 115 20.16 8.26 5.37
C ASN A 115 19.52 9.09 6.49
N THR A 116 19.33 10.37 6.22
CA THR A 116 18.55 11.29 7.06
C THR A 116 17.32 11.69 6.27
N TYR A 117 16.15 11.42 6.84
CA TYR A 117 14.85 11.61 6.20
C TYR A 117 14.21 12.90 6.69
N LEU A 118 13.77 13.76 5.77
CA LEU A 118 12.96 14.94 6.08
C LEU A 118 11.59 14.80 5.43
N PHE A 119 10.55 14.68 6.27
CA PHE A 119 9.16 14.69 5.86
C PHE A 119 8.60 16.12 5.93
N VAL A 120 8.05 16.59 4.82
CA VAL A 120 7.31 17.86 4.71
C VAL A 120 5.82 17.51 4.68
N GLY A 121 5.20 17.67 5.84
CA GLY A 121 3.94 17.04 6.21
C GLY A 121 4.15 16.13 7.42
N ALA A 122 3.21 16.16 8.36
CA ALA A 122 3.20 15.30 9.56
C ALA A 122 1.80 14.71 9.80
N GLY A 123 1.09 14.41 8.69
CA GLY A 123 -0.20 13.73 8.67
C GLY A 123 -0.05 12.21 8.62
N GLN A 124 -1.11 11.51 8.20
CA GLN A 124 -1.12 10.04 8.23
C GLN A 124 -0.09 9.39 7.32
N ALA A 125 -0.05 9.82 6.06
CA ALA A 125 0.91 9.28 5.10
C ALA A 125 2.34 9.44 5.62
N ALA A 126 2.72 10.65 6.05
CA ALA A 126 4.06 10.92 6.58
C ALA A 126 4.40 10.07 7.81
N CYS A 127 3.49 9.97 8.78
CA CYS A 127 3.71 9.17 9.99
C CYS A 127 3.77 7.68 9.68
N GLY A 128 2.86 7.15 8.86
CA GLY A 128 2.86 5.74 8.45
C GLY A 128 4.13 5.36 7.69
N ILE A 129 4.58 6.19 6.74
CA ILE A 129 5.86 5.98 6.04
C ILE A 129 7.03 5.99 7.04
N ALA A 130 7.06 6.96 7.96
CA ALA A 130 8.11 7.06 8.97
C ALA A 130 8.14 5.85 9.91
N ASP A 131 6.97 5.36 10.32
CA ASP A 131 6.85 4.18 11.19
C ASP A 131 7.36 2.93 10.46
N LEU A 132 7.00 2.75 9.18
CA LEU A 132 7.47 1.61 8.39
C LEU A 132 8.97 1.69 8.06
N ILE A 133 9.52 2.88 7.78
CA ILE A 133 10.97 3.07 7.62
C ILE A 133 11.70 2.75 8.93
N THR A 134 11.17 3.20 10.07
CA THR A 134 11.72 2.88 11.40
C THR A 134 11.72 1.37 11.62
N HIS A 135 10.60 0.71 11.31
CA HIS A 135 10.47 -0.74 11.41
C HIS A 135 11.47 -1.48 10.51
N ALA A 136 11.64 -1.03 9.27
CA ALA A 136 12.63 -1.57 8.34
C ALA A 136 14.07 -1.44 8.87
N MET A 137 14.44 -0.30 9.46
CA MET A 137 15.76 -0.10 10.07
C MET A 137 15.98 -1.02 11.28
N ILE A 138 14.95 -1.25 12.09
CA ILE A 138 15.01 -2.21 13.21
C ILE A 138 15.22 -3.63 12.69
N HIS A 139 14.52 -4.01 11.62
CA HIS A 139 14.71 -5.32 10.97
C HIS A 139 16.12 -5.47 10.36
N GLU A 140 16.79 -4.37 10.00
CA GLU A 140 18.21 -4.36 9.58
C GLU A 140 19.21 -4.37 10.75
N GLY A 141 18.73 -4.29 12.00
CA GLY A 141 19.54 -4.42 13.21
C GLY A 141 19.76 -3.15 14.03
N SER A 142 19.15 -2.00 13.63
CA SER A 142 19.24 -0.77 14.42
C SER A 142 18.33 -0.78 15.65
N SER A 143 18.69 0.02 16.66
CA SER A 143 17.78 0.29 17.77
C SER A 143 16.64 1.22 17.33
N ILE A 144 15.51 1.20 18.04
CA ILE A 144 14.38 2.08 17.75
C ILE A 144 14.76 3.56 17.92
N GLU A 145 15.62 3.89 18.88
CA GLU A 145 16.13 5.24 19.11
C GLU A 145 17.02 5.70 17.95
N GLU A 146 17.92 4.82 17.49
CA GLU A 146 18.79 5.12 16.35
C GLU A 146 17.96 5.35 15.09
N ALA A 147 17.03 4.44 14.79
CA ALA A 147 16.12 4.54 13.65
C ALA A 147 15.31 5.86 13.68
N ARG A 148 14.66 6.17 14.80
CA ARG A 148 13.91 7.42 14.98
C ARG A 148 14.81 8.66 14.94
N SER A 149 16.09 8.54 15.29
CA SER A 149 17.04 9.67 15.22
C SER A 149 17.28 10.15 13.78
N LYS A 150 17.13 9.28 12.78
CA LYS A 150 17.29 9.60 11.35
C LYS A 150 16.12 10.36 10.73
N ILE A 151 14.95 10.34 11.37
CA ILE A 151 13.71 10.87 10.79
C ILE A 151 13.36 12.24 11.37
N TRP A 152 13.18 13.22 10.51
CA TRP A 152 12.74 14.58 10.85
C TRP A 152 11.41 14.86 10.17
N MET A 153 10.54 15.62 10.86
CA MET A 153 9.24 16.01 10.35
C MET A 153 9.08 17.53 10.38
N TYR A 154 8.34 18.06 9.43
CA TYR A 154 8.05 19.48 9.25
C TYR A 154 6.54 19.64 9.02
N ASP A 155 5.89 20.57 9.71
CA ASP A 155 4.47 20.91 9.51
C ASP A 155 4.29 22.41 9.25
N ILE A 156 3.03 22.88 9.23
CA ILE A 156 2.70 24.30 9.00
C ILE A 156 3.35 25.27 9.99
N HIS A 157 3.82 24.78 11.15
CA HIS A 157 4.52 25.55 12.17
C HIS A 157 6.05 25.43 12.08
N GLY A 158 6.57 24.70 11.09
CA GLY A 158 8.00 24.50 10.86
C GLY A 158 8.50 23.12 11.29
N LEU A 159 9.80 23.02 11.55
CA LEU A 159 10.45 21.79 12.01
C LEU A 159 9.88 21.32 13.36
N ILE A 160 9.57 20.03 13.46
CA ILE A 160 9.04 19.40 14.68
C ILE A 160 10.20 19.09 15.64
N VAL A 161 10.37 19.92 16.65
CA VAL A 161 11.38 19.78 17.73
C VAL A 161 10.77 20.13 19.09
N ARG A 162 11.38 19.64 20.18
CA ARG A 162 10.85 19.81 21.56
C ARG A 162 10.57 21.25 21.95
N ASN A 163 11.42 22.18 21.54
CA ASN A 163 11.37 23.58 21.97
C ASN A 163 10.71 24.51 20.93
N ARG A 164 9.83 23.98 20.07
CA ARG A 164 9.14 24.81 19.08
C ARG A 164 8.06 25.68 19.76
N PRO A 165 7.87 26.93 19.34
CA PRO A 165 6.99 27.87 20.03
C PRO A 165 5.49 27.59 19.80
N GLN A 166 5.12 26.91 18.72
CA GLN A 166 3.73 26.71 18.30
C GLN A 166 3.54 25.34 17.62
N GLY A 167 2.29 24.85 17.64
CA GLY A 167 1.84 23.65 16.93
C GLY A 167 1.74 22.41 17.81
N ASN A 168 0.65 21.63 17.64
CA ASN A 168 0.44 20.40 18.39
C ASN A 168 1.52 19.36 18.05
N ILE A 169 2.17 18.76 19.05
CA ILE A 169 3.21 17.71 18.91
C ILE A 169 2.72 16.33 19.38
N GLU A 170 1.44 16.20 19.71
CA GLU A 170 0.80 14.95 20.14
C GLU A 170 0.55 13.99 18.97
N GLY A 171 0.19 12.75 19.32
CA GLY A 171 -0.14 11.69 18.38
C GLY A 171 1.10 11.01 17.78
N PRO A 172 0.96 10.37 16.59
CA PRO A 172 2.03 9.55 16.01
C PRO A 172 3.37 10.28 15.79
N LYS A 173 3.33 11.59 15.50
CA LYS A 173 4.53 12.44 15.33
C LYS A 173 5.36 12.62 16.60
N ALA A 174 4.80 12.37 17.79
CA ALA A 174 5.54 12.49 19.05
C ALA A 174 6.73 11.53 19.11
N SER A 175 6.64 10.38 18.43
CA SER A 175 7.72 9.38 18.32
C SER A 175 8.99 9.92 17.67
N TYR A 176 8.89 11.00 16.90
CA TYR A 176 10.01 11.60 16.14
C TYR A 176 10.52 12.89 16.76
N LEU A 177 10.00 13.27 17.93
CA LEU A 177 10.34 14.51 18.61
C LEU A 177 11.74 14.46 19.22
N LYS A 178 12.63 15.34 18.74
CA LYS A 178 14.01 15.45 19.22
C LYS A 178 14.40 16.87 19.60
N LYS A 179 15.54 17.01 20.30
CA LYS A 179 16.14 18.32 20.60
C LYS A 179 16.65 18.92 19.28
N GLY A 180 16.42 20.21 19.09
CA GLY A 180 16.85 20.90 17.88
C GLY A 180 16.44 22.37 17.88
N ARG A 181 16.85 23.09 16.84
CA ARG A 181 16.48 24.49 16.64
C ARG A 181 15.10 24.59 16.01
N ALA A 182 14.24 25.44 16.55
CA ALA A 182 12.97 25.78 15.90
C ALA A 182 13.26 26.62 14.63
N ILE A 183 12.97 26.06 13.46
CA ILE A 183 13.20 26.68 12.16
C ILE A 183 11.91 26.56 11.35
N LYS A 184 11.42 27.70 10.83
CA LYS A 184 10.19 27.77 10.03
C LYS A 184 10.46 27.71 8.54
N ASP A 185 11.55 28.31 8.05
CA ASP A 185 11.88 28.28 6.62
C ASP A 185 12.42 26.91 6.20
N LEU A 186 11.84 26.30 5.17
CA LEU A 186 12.18 24.94 4.73
C LEU A 186 13.60 24.85 4.17
N SER A 187 14.09 25.89 3.47
CA SER A 187 15.47 25.91 2.95
C SER A 187 16.48 25.90 4.09
N SER A 188 16.22 26.68 5.14
CA SER A 188 17.02 26.72 6.37
C SER A 188 16.96 25.41 7.15
N VAL A 189 15.84 24.68 7.10
CA VAL A 189 15.74 23.33 7.67
C VAL A 189 16.66 22.36 6.93
N ILE A 190 16.71 22.41 5.60
CA ILE A 190 17.60 21.55 4.80
C ILE A 190 19.07 21.82 5.13
N ASP A 191 19.45 23.07 5.30
CA ASP A 191 20.80 23.46 5.74
C ASP A 191 21.17 22.88 7.12
N TYR A 192 20.21 22.92 8.04
CA TYR A 192 20.41 22.45 9.41
C TYR A 192 20.43 20.92 9.51
N VAL A 193 19.45 20.26 8.90
CA VAL A 193 19.24 18.80 8.99
C VAL A 193 20.15 18.04 8.02
N LYS A 194 20.50 18.64 6.89
CA LYS A 194 21.22 18.01 5.76
C LYS A 194 20.61 16.66 5.38
N PRO A 195 19.30 16.59 5.08
CA PRO A 195 18.65 15.34 4.74
C PRO A 195 19.18 14.79 3.42
N THR A 196 19.29 13.47 3.33
CA THR A 196 19.59 12.77 2.07
C THR A 196 18.32 12.43 1.30
N VAL A 197 17.18 12.35 2.01
CA VAL A 197 15.86 12.04 1.47
C VAL A 197 14.87 13.11 1.90
N LEU A 198 14.23 13.76 0.92
CA LEU A 198 13.17 14.74 1.12
C LEU A 198 11.85 14.15 0.62
N MET A 199 10.85 14.03 1.50
CA MET A 199 9.54 13.48 1.16
C MET A 199 8.44 14.48 1.46
N GLY A 200 7.62 14.79 0.47
CA GLY A 200 6.46 15.66 0.58
C GLY A 200 5.18 14.86 0.72
N ALA A 201 4.43 15.10 1.78
CA ALA A 201 3.12 14.51 2.04
C ALA A 201 2.21 15.53 2.75
N SER A 202 2.16 16.75 2.20
CA SER A 202 1.53 17.92 2.85
C SER A 202 0.19 18.32 2.23
N GLY A 203 -0.09 17.91 0.99
CA GLY A 203 -1.21 18.41 0.19
C GLY A 203 -1.06 19.86 -0.30
N VAL A 204 0.15 20.44 -0.16
CA VAL A 204 0.44 21.82 -0.54
C VAL A 204 1.38 21.83 -1.75
N ALA A 205 0.88 22.41 -2.85
CA ALA A 205 1.61 22.49 -4.09
C ALA A 205 2.86 23.37 -3.97
N ARG A 206 3.91 23.03 -4.72
CA ARG A 206 5.11 23.87 -4.94
C ARG A 206 5.90 24.24 -3.68
N LEU A 207 5.78 23.47 -2.60
CA LEU A 207 6.63 23.64 -1.41
C LEU A 207 8.11 23.36 -1.70
N PHE A 208 8.42 22.47 -2.65
CA PHE A 208 9.79 22.19 -3.08
C PHE A 208 10.14 23.12 -4.24
N HIS A 209 10.13 24.43 -3.97
CA HIS A 209 10.54 25.45 -4.92
C HIS A 209 12.05 25.35 -5.25
N ASP A 210 12.50 26.09 -6.27
CA ASP A 210 13.88 25.99 -6.80
C ASP A 210 14.96 26.11 -5.71
N GLY A 211 14.82 27.05 -4.79
CA GLY A 211 15.72 27.20 -3.63
C GLY A 211 15.85 25.94 -2.78
N VAL A 212 14.74 25.26 -2.49
CA VAL A 212 14.71 24.00 -1.71
C VAL A 212 15.39 22.87 -2.50
N LEU A 213 15.08 22.73 -3.79
CA LEU A 213 15.65 21.69 -4.65
C LEU A 213 17.16 21.88 -4.84
N LYS A 214 17.61 23.11 -5.10
CA LYS A 214 19.05 23.45 -5.17
C LYS A 214 19.75 23.13 -3.86
N LYS A 215 19.12 23.40 -2.71
CA LYS A 215 19.69 23.09 -1.40
C LYS A 215 19.90 21.58 -1.22
N MET A 216 18.89 20.77 -1.59
CA MET A 216 19.01 19.31 -1.59
C MET A 216 20.16 18.82 -2.47
N ALA A 217 20.33 19.44 -3.65
CA ALA A 217 21.41 19.14 -4.59
C ALA A 217 22.81 19.63 -4.13
N GLN A 218 22.87 20.62 -3.24
CA GLN A 218 24.12 21.12 -2.65
C GLN A 218 24.60 20.23 -1.50
N VAL A 219 23.68 19.74 -0.67
CA VAL A 219 24.03 18.89 0.49
C VAL A 219 24.19 17.42 0.13
N ASN A 220 23.79 17.00 -1.07
CA ASN A 220 23.89 15.61 -1.55
C ASN A 220 24.36 15.53 -3.00
N ASP A 221 25.21 14.55 -3.30
CA ASP A 221 25.57 14.21 -4.68
C ASP A 221 24.38 13.63 -5.46
N ARG A 222 23.58 12.76 -4.84
CA ARG A 222 22.36 12.19 -5.42
C ARG A 222 21.18 12.30 -4.44
N PRO A 223 20.50 13.47 -4.36
CA PRO A 223 19.39 13.63 -3.44
C PRO A 223 18.19 12.75 -3.85
N ILE A 224 17.52 12.15 -2.87
CA ILE A 224 16.24 11.46 -3.11
C ILE A 224 15.11 12.45 -2.80
N ILE A 225 14.22 12.68 -3.78
CA ILE A 225 13.15 13.68 -3.69
C ILE A 225 11.83 13.03 -4.08
N PHE A 226 10.93 12.85 -3.12
CA PHE A 226 9.61 12.26 -3.34
C PHE A 226 8.51 13.32 -3.14
N ALA A 227 7.72 13.59 -4.18
CA ALA A 227 6.57 14.51 -4.15
C ALA A 227 5.26 13.72 -4.14
N LEU A 228 4.81 13.30 -2.96
CA LEU A 228 3.78 12.26 -2.80
C LEU A 228 2.35 12.81 -2.80
N SER A 229 2.17 14.13 -2.71
CA SER A 229 0.84 14.73 -2.66
C SER A 229 0.07 14.56 -3.98
N ASN A 230 -1.22 14.22 -3.85
CA ASN A 230 -2.15 14.01 -4.96
C ASN A 230 -3.27 15.06 -4.95
N PRO A 231 -3.87 15.38 -6.12
CA PRO A 231 -3.42 15.05 -7.48
C PRO A 231 -2.20 15.89 -7.91
N ILE A 232 -1.81 15.86 -9.20
CA ILE A 232 -0.66 16.63 -9.75
C ILE A 232 -0.66 18.11 -9.30
N SER A 233 -1.84 18.76 -9.23
CA SER A 233 -1.97 20.15 -8.80
C SER A 233 -1.62 20.40 -7.33
N ARG A 234 -1.38 19.35 -6.55
CA ARG A 234 -0.96 19.38 -5.14
C ARG A 234 0.45 18.85 -4.92
N ALA A 235 1.15 18.39 -5.96
CA ALA A 235 2.51 17.88 -5.84
C ALA A 235 3.47 18.97 -5.34
N GLU A 236 4.38 18.60 -4.43
CA GLU A 236 5.33 19.52 -3.83
C GLU A 236 6.31 20.14 -4.84
N CYS A 237 6.63 19.42 -5.91
CA CYS A 237 7.23 19.91 -7.14
C CYS A 237 6.88 18.97 -8.30
N THR A 238 7.14 19.44 -9.52
CA THR A 238 7.10 18.61 -10.72
C THR A 238 8.40 17.83 -10.91
N ALA A 239 8.34 16.74 -11.67
CA ALA A 239 9.55 16.01 -12.08
C ALA A 239 10.53 16.90 -12.86
N GLU A 240 10.02 17.81 -13.70
CA GLU A 240 10.84 18.73 -14.48
C GLU A 240 11.62 19.71 -13.59
N GLU A 241 10.95 20.33 -12.62
CA GLU A 241 11.60 21.18 -11.62
C GLU A 241 12.66 20.39 -10.83
N ALA A 242 12.32 19.19 -10.34
CA ALA A 242 13.25 18.36 -9.58
C ALA A 242 14.52 18.01 -10.37
N TYR A 243 14.39 17.54 -11.61
CA TYR A 243 15.56 17.21 -12.44
C TYR A 243 16.34 18.47 -12.85
N ARG A 244 15.66 19.57 -13.22
CA ARG A 244 16.34 20.81 -13.64
C ARG A 244 17.17 21.42 -12.52
N GLU A 245 16.60 21.56 -11.33
CA GLU A 245 17.23 22.24 -10.20
C GLU A 245 18.25 21.36 -9.45
N THR A 246 18.38 20.09 -9.84
CA THR A 246 19.38 19.15 -9.30
C THR A 246 20.37 18.62 -10.34
N ASP A 247 20.43 19.27 -11.51
CA ASP A 247 21.29 18.87 -12.64
C ASP A 247 21.09 17.42 -13.13
N GLY A 248 19.87 16.91 -13.00
CA GLY A 248 19.50 15.53 -13.35
C GLY A 248 20.04 14.48 -12.38
N ARG A 249 20.62 14.87 -11.24
CA ARG A 249 21.23 13.95 -10.27
C ARG A 249 20.23 13.31 -9.31
N CYS A 250 19.09 13.98 -9.05
CA CYS A 250 18.13 13.48 -8.09
C CYS A 250 17.53 12.13 -8.50
N VAL A 251 17.19 11.33 -7.50
CA VAL A 251 16.25 10.22 -7.67
C VAL A 251 14.86 10.75 -7.32
N PHE A 252 13.97 10.79 -8.31
CA PHE A 252 12.65 11.39 -8.17
C PHE A 252 11.53 10.35 -8.26
N ALA A 253 10.52 10.52 -7.41
CA ALA A 253 9.23 9.85 -7.57
C ALA A 253 8.10 10.73 -7.05
N SER A 254 6.87 10.41 -7.45
CA SER A 254 5.69 11.17 -7.08
C SER A 254 4.48 10.29 -6.81
N GLY A 255 3.48 10.83 -6.11
CA GLY A 255 2.20 10.14 -5.91
C GLY A 255 1.35 10.11 -7.19
N SER A 256 1.39 11.19 -7.96
CA SER A 256 0.70 11.34 -9.24
C SER A 256 1.64 11.10 -10.43
N PRO A 257 1.13 10.63 -11.59
CA PRO A 257 1.98 10.34 -12.75
C PRO A 257 2.48 11.62 -13.43
N PHE A 258 3.77 11.66 -13.76
CA PHE A 258 4.37 12.68 -14.63
C PHE A 258 4.81 12.08 -15.96
N LYS A 259 4.84 12.90 -17.01
CA LYS A 259 5.40 12.52 -18.31
C LYS A 259 6.92 12.31 -18.20
N PRO A 260 7.53 11.55 -19.12
CA PRO A 260 8.99 11.50 -19.22
C PRO A 260 9.59 12.90 -19.38
N VAL A 261 10.72 13.15 -18.74
CA VAL A 261 11.43 14.44 -18.76
C VAL A 261 12.74 14.27 -19.49
N MET A 262 12.94 15.04 -20.56
CA MET A 262 14.23 15.15 -21.22
C MET A 262 15.05 16.22 -20.51
N TYR A 263 16.23 15.86 -20.01
CA TYR A 263 17.17 16.81 -19.42
C TYR A 263 18.57 16.53 -19.98
N LYS A 264 19.11 17.50 -20.72
CA LYS A 264 20.30 17.32 -21.57
C LYS A 264 20.09 16.10 -22.49
N ASP A 265 21.07 15.21 -22.62
CA ASP A 265 21.02 14.04 -23.50
C ASP A 265 20.34 12.81 -22.86
N LYS A 266 19.69 12.96 -21.70
CA LYS A 266 19.05 11.86 -20.97
C LYS A 266 17.55 12.07 -20.83
N THR A 267 16.78 11.03 -21.11
CA THR A 267 15.34 10.97 -20.81
C THR A 267 15.12 10.22 -19.50
N PHE A 268 14.50 10.90 -18.54
CA PHE A 268 14.10 10.35 -17.26
C PHE A 268 12.63 9.94 -17.29
N HIS A 269 12.33 8.79 -16.71
CA HIS A 269 10.97 8.30 -16.55
C HIS A 269 10.61 8.30 -15.05
N PRO A 270 10.04 9.40 -14.52
CA PRO A 270 9.77 9.52 -13.10
C PRO A 270 8.79 8.43 -12.64
N GLY A 271 9.14 7.75 -11.55
CA GLY A 271 8.32 6.68 -10.99
C GLY A 271 7.10 7.21 -10.24
N GLN A 272 5.99 6.47 -10.27
CA GLN A 272 4.80 6.77 -9.48
C GLN A 272 4.71 5.80 -8.29
N GLY A 273 4.75 6.34 -7.07
CA GLY A 273 4.49 5.60 -5.83
C GLY A 273 2.99 5.36 -5.67
N ASN A 274 2.44 4.43 -6.45
CA ASN A 274 1.02 4.11 -6.46
C ASN A 274 0.73 2.88 -5.60
N ASN A 275 -0.19 3.01 -4.64
CA ASN A 275 -0.59 1.92 -3.73
C ASN A 275 -1.08 0.66 -4.47
N ALA A 276 -1.48 0.79 -5.73
CA ALA A 276 -1.80 -0.33 -6.62
C ALA A 276 -0.68 -1.38 -6.77
N TYR A 277 0.57 -1.07 -6.40
CA TYR A 277 1.62 -2.09 -6.33
C TYR A 277 1.55 -2.98 -5.08
N ILE A 278 0.90 -2.52 -4.01
CA ILE A 278 0.92 -3.16 -2.68
C ILE A 278 -0.42 -3.81 -2.36
N PHE A 279 -1.50 -3.03 -2.24
CA PHE A 279 -2.78 -3.55 -1.73
C PHE A 279 -3.30 -4.76 -2.51
N PRO A 280 -3.13 -4.86 -3.86
CA PRO A 280 -3.54 -6.04 -4.60
C PRO A 280 -2.84 -7.32 -4.13
N ALA A 281 -1.55 -7.23 -3.81
CA ALA A 281 -0.75 -8.37 -3.41
C ALA A 281 -1.04 -8.77 -1.95
N ILE A 282 -1.19 -7.78 -1.07
CA ILE A 282 -1.60 -7.99 0.32
C ILE A 282 -2.96 -8.67 0.38
N ALA A 283 -3.94 -8.16 -0.39
CA ALA A 283 -5.27 -8.73 -0.44
C ALA A 283 -5.25 -10.16 -1.01
N LEU A 284 -4.55 -10.37 -2.12
CA LEU A 284 -4.47 -11.67 -2.78
C LEU A 284 -3.83 -12.74 -1.89
N ALA A 285 -2.70 -12.45 -1.24
CA ALA A 285 -2.04 -13.37 -0.31
C ALA A 285 -2.89 -13.64 0.94
N THR A 286 -3.48 -12.59 1.52
CA THR A 286 -4.36 -12.70 2.69
C THR A 286 -5.57 -13.59 2.43
N ILE A 287 -6.26 -13.35 1.31
CA ILE A 287 -7.44 -14.13 0.91
C ILE A 287 -7.04 -15.58 0.57
N ALA A 288 -5.99 -15.77 -0.23
CA ALA A 288 -5.56 -17.11 -0.66
C ALA A 288 -5.13 -17.99 0.53
N CYS A 289 -4.43 -17.43 1.51
CA CYS A 289 -4.01 -18.16 2.71
C CYS A 289 -5.05 -18.22 3.82
N ALA A 290 -6.22 -17.58 3.64
CA ALA A 290 -7.18 -17.34 4.71
C ALA A 290 -6.49 -16.77 5.98
N ALA A 291 -5.62 -15.77 5.84
CA ALA A 291 -4.98 -15.16 7.00
C ALA A 291 -6.02 -14.49 7.92
N ARG A 292 -5.75 -14.45 9.22
CA ARG A 292 -6.66 -13.84 10.23
C ARG A 292 -6.38 -12.37 10.49
N HIS A 293 -5.15 -11.93 10.22
CA HIS A 293 -4.69 -10.56 10.46
C HIS A 293 -3.76 -10.15 9.31
N VAL A 294 -3.77 -8.86 9.00
CA VAL A 294 -2.77 -8.24 8.13
C VAL A 294 -1.80 -7.50 9.04
N GLU A 295 -0.54 -7.91 9.05
CA GLU A 295 0.47 -7.38 9.97
C GLU A 295 1.43 -6.41 9.26
N ASP A 296 2.06 -5.52 10.03
CA ASP A 296 3.02 -4.54 9.50
C ASP A 296 4.22 -5.19 8.79
N ASP A 297 4.64 -6.40 9.23
CA ASP A 297 5.68 -7.18 8.55
C ASP A 297 5.31 -7.51 7.10
N MET A 298 4.03 -7.76 6.81
CA MET A 298 3.58 -8.04 5.44
C MET A 298 3.83 -6.84 4.52
N PHE A 299 3.65 -5.61 5.03
CA PHE A 299 3.90 -4.39 4.28
C PHE A 299 5.39 -4.14 4.04
N LEU A 300 6.25 -4.43 5.04
CA LEU A 300 7.70 -4.39 4.88
C LEU A 300 8.18 -5.40 3.83
N ILE A 301 7.71 -6.64 3.91
CA ILE A 301 8.07 -7.73 2.98
C ILE A 301 7.58 -7.41 1.57
N ALA A 302 6.36 -6.88 1.44
CA ALA A 302 5.84 -6.42 0.16
C ALA A 302 6.70 -5.29 -0.42
N ALA A 303 7.12 -4.33 0.40
CA ALA A 303 7.97 -3.22 -0.01
C ALA A 303 9.37 -3.69 -0.48
N GLN A 304 10.01 -4.58 0.28
CA GLN A 304 11.29 -5.19 -0.09
C GLN A 304 11.18 -5.96 -1.42
N LYS A 305 10.13 -6.77 -1.56
CA LYS A 305 9.90 -7.55 -2.79
C LYS A 305 9.67 -6.63 -3.98
N LEU A 306 8.83 -5.61 -3.85
CA LEU A 306 8.60 -4.62 -4.90
C LEU A 306 9.89 -3.90 -5.32
N GLY A 307 10.67 -3.41 -4.35
CA GLY A 307 11.96 -2.76 -4.62
C GLY A 307 12.98 -3.67 -5.32
N SER A 308 12.95 -4.98 -5.02
CA SER A 308 13.81 -5.98 -5.68
C SER A 308 13.41 -6.27 -7.13
N LEU A 309 12.14 -6.06 -7.50
CA LEU A 309 11.63 -6.31 -8.85
C LEU A 309 11.96 -5.18 -9.85
N VAL A 310 12.50 -4.06 -9.37
CA VAL A 310 12.99 -2.97 -10.22
C VAL A 310 14.29 -3.40 -10.90
N THR A 311 14.29 -3.47 -12.23
CA THR A 311 15.46 -3.94 -12.99
C THR A 311 16.53 -2.86 -13.09
N GLN A 312 17.77 -3.24 -13.43
CA GLN A 312 18.83 -2.24 -13.67
C GLN A 312 18.45 -1.27 -14.81
N LYS A 313 17.79 -1.79 -15.86
CA LYS A 313 17.26 -0.98 -16.96
C LYS A 313 16.26 0.08 -16.49
N ASP A 314 15.42 -0.25 -15.51
CA ASP A 314 14.48 0.71 -14.92
C ASP A 314 15.27 1.82 -14.19
N LEU A 315 16.23 1.45 -13.33
CA LEU A 315 17.06 2.39 -12.58
C LEU A 315 17.88 3.31 -13.49
N ASP A 316 18.47 2.77 -14.56
CA ASP A 316 19.26 3.54 -15.53
C ASP A 316 18.41 4.63 -16.22
N SER A 317 17.11 4.35 -16.41
CA SER A 317 16.11 5.30 -16.93
C SER A 317 15.52 6.26 -15.89
N GLY A 318 15.96 6.16 -14.63
CA GLY A 318 15.47 6.97 -13.51
C GLY A 318 14.17 6.48 -12.87
N ARG A 319 13.68 5.27 -13.22
CA ARG A 319 12.51 4.65 -12.57
C ARG A 319 12.94 3.91 -11.31
N ILE A 320 12.18 4.09 -10.24
CA ILE A 320 12.32 3.35 -8.98
C ILE A 320 11.13 2.43 -8.68
N TYR A 321 10.27 2.22 -9.67
CA TYR A 321 9.16 1.27 -9.64
C TYR A 321 9.12 0.50 -10.96
N PRO A 322 8.61 -0.75 -10.98
CA PRO A 322 8.38 -1.47 -12.22
C PRO A 322 7.45 -0.70 -13.18
N PRO A 323 7.44 -1.02 -14.48
CA PRO A 323 6.47 -0.44 -15.41
C PRO A 323 5.03 -0.90 -15.13
N ILE A 324 4.05 0.01 -15.18
CA ILE A 324 2.62 -0.28 -14.94
C ILE A 324 2.08 -1.46 -15.78
N PRO A 325 2.44 -1.67 -17.07
CA PRO A 325 1.96 -2.83 -17.81
C PRO A 325 2.34 -4.19 -17.20
N THR A 326 3.40 -4.22 -16.37
CA THR A 326 3.87 -5.44 -15.69
C THR A 326 3.23 -5.65 -14.31
N ILE A 327 2.34 -4.74 -13.87
CA ILE A 327 1.85 -4.71 -12.48
C ILE A 327 1.17 -6.01 -12.04
N ARG A 328 0.49 -6.73 -12.95
CA ARG A 328 -0.14 -8.02 -12.62
C ARG A 328 0.90 -9.07 -12.22
N GLU A 329 1.98 -9.18 -12.99
CA GLU A 329 3.08 -10.10 -12.70
C GLU A 329 3.84 -9.69 -11.44
N VAL A 330 4.02 -8.38 -11.21
CA VAL A 330 4.56 -7.84 -9.96
C VAL A 330 3.68 -8.23 -8.77
N THR A 331 2.36 -8.07 -8.87
CA THR A 331 1.40 -8.46 -7.82
C THR A 331 1.50 -9.95 -7.50
N ILE A 332 1.57 -10.83 -8.51
CA ILE A 332 1.68 -12.28 -8.31
C ILE A 332 2.97 -12.62 -7.55
N LYS A 333 4.11 -12.04 -7.94
CA LYS A 333 5.40 -12.28 -7.30
C LYS A 333 5.46 -11.76 -5.86
N ILE A 334 4.82 -10.62 -5.58
CA ILE A 334 4.70 -10.10 -4.21
C ILE A 334 3.79 -11.01 -3.38
N ALA A 335 2.61 -11.38 -3.91
CA ALA A 335 1.67 -12.24 -3.22
C ALA A 335 2.27 -13.62 -2.90
N ALA A 336 2.97 -14.24 -3.85
CA ALA A 336 3.65 -15.52 -3.62
C ALA A 336 4.69 -15.43 -2.48
N HIS A 337 5.46 -14.34 -2.43
CA HIS A 337 6.43 -14.12 -1.36
C HIS A 337 5.77 -13.87 0.01
N LEU A 338 4.62 -13.19 0.02
CA LEU A 338 3.81 -13.04 1.23
C LEU A 338 3.21 -14.38 1.69
N VAL A 339 2.78 -15.23 0.76
CA VAL A 339 2.30 -16.59 1.07
C VAL A 339 3.42 -17.39 1.76
N GLU A 340 4.64 -17.37 1.24
CA GLU A 340 5.80 -18.01 1.86
C GLU A 340 6.00 -17.54 3.31
N HIS A 341 5.95 -16.22 3.53
CA HIS A 341 6.05 -15.63 4.87
C HIS A 341 4.92 -16.09 5.79
N LEU A 342 3.67 -16.05 5.33
CA LEU A 342 2.52 -16.46 6.14
C LEU A 342 2.60 -17.93 6.57
N TYR A 343 3.09 -18.83 5.73
CA TYR A 343 3.33 -20.23 6.13
C TYR A 343 4.49 -20.36 7.10
N LYS A 344 5.62 -19.67 6.85
CA LYS A 344 6.80 -19.67 7.73
C LYS A 344 6.44 -19.23 9.15
N GLU A 345 5.65 -18.16 9.28
CA GLU A 345 5.21 -17.61 10.56
C GLU A 345 3.99 -18.35 11.16
N LYS A 346 3.50 -19.42 10.52
CA LYS A 346 2.33 -20.21 10.93
C LYS A 346 1.05 -19.37 11.06
N LYS A 347 0.89 -18.40 10.15
CA LYS A 347 -0.24 -17.47 10.08
C LYS A 347 -1.20 -17.76 8.92
N ALA A 348 -0.84 -18.66 8.01
CA ALA A 348 -1.74 -19.20 6.99
C ALA A 348 -2.69 -20.26 7.59
N TRP A 349 -3.96 -20.21 7.20
CA TRP A 349 -5.00 -21.17 7.63
C TRP A 349 -5.49 -22.08 6.51
N PHE A 350 -5.13 -21.78 5.26
CA PHE A 350 -5.33 -22.70 4.14
C PHE A 350 -4.36 -23.88 4.26
N HIS A 351 -4.88 -25.11 4.25
CA HIS A 351 -4.08 -26.33 4.33
C HIS A 351 -4.53 -27.38 3.31
N PRO A 352 -3.61 -28.21 2.78
CA PRO A 352 -2.17 -28.24 3.06
C PRO A 352 -1.40 -27.04 2.46
N GLU A 353 -0.16 -26.81 2.92
CA GLU A 353 0.71 -25.78 2.32
C GLU A 353 0.97 -26.09 0.84
N PRO A 354 0.73 -25.16 -0.09
CA PRO A 354 1.05 -25.33 -1.50
C PRO A 354 2.55 -25.50 -1.72
N LYS A 355 2.95 -26.47 -2.55
CA LYS A 355 4.36 -26.67 -2.90
C LYS A 355 4.92 -25.48 -3.68
N ASP A 356 4.20 -25.06 -4.72
CA ASP A 356 4.50 -23.89 -5.53
C ASP A 356 3.55 -22.75 -5.17
N LYS A 357 4.11 -21.67 -4.60
CA LYS A 357 3.35 -20.53 -4.09
C LYS A 357 2.92 -19.60 -5.22
N GLU A 358 3.71 -19.52 -6.29
CA GLU A 358 3.37 -18.69 -7.43
C GLU A 358 2.23 -19.32 -8.24
N GLU A 359 2.32 -20.62 -8.52
CA GLU A 359 1.25 -21.35 -9.20
C GLU A 359 -0.04 -21.35 -8.37
N PHE A 360 0.07 -21.54 -7.05
CA PHE A 360 -1.06 -21.41 -6.15
C PHE A 360 -1.77 -20.07 -6.29
N ILE A 361 -1.03 -18.96 -6.29
CA ILE A 361 -1.61 -17.63 -6.51
C ILE A 361 -2.23 -17.51 -7.89
N ARG A 362 -1.57 -18.00 -8.95
CA ARG A 362 -2.09 -17.96 -10.33
C ARG A 362 -3.44 -18.68 -10.46
N MET A 363 -3.61 -19.81 -9.79
CA MET A 363 -4.87 -20.56 -9.75
C MET A 363 -6.02 -19.81 -9.07
N GLN A 364 -5.75 -18.83 -8.19
CA GLN A 364 -6.78 -18.01 -7.55
C GLN A 364 -7.25 -16.83 -8.43
N LEU A 365 -6.55 -16.54 -9.52
CA LEU A 365 -6.83 -15.37 -10.33
C LEU A 365 -8.14 -15.53 -11.12
N TYR A 366 -8.90 -14.44 -11.15
CA TYR A 366 -10.08 -14.29 -11.97
C TYR A 366 -9.72 -14.44 -13.45
N ASN A 367 -10.40 -15.39 -14.09
CA ASN A 367 -10.33 -15.62 -15.51
C ASN A 367 -11.32 -14.69 -16.24
N THR A 368 -10.79 -13.84 -17.12
CA THR A 368 -11.59 -12.88 -17.90
C THR A 368 -12.22 -13.49 -19.15
N ASN A 369 -11.91 -14.76 -19.46
CA ASN A 369 -12.53 -15.48 -20.57
C ASN A 369 -13.97 -15.85 -20.22
N TYR A 370 -14.84 -15.87 -21.23
CA TYR A 370 -16.21 -16.38 -21.07
C TYR A 370 -16.19 -17.83 -20.59
N GLN A 371 -17.05 -18.11 -19.61
CA GLN A 371 -17.27 -19.48 -19.13
C GLN A 371 -18.29 -20.19 -20.02
N TYR A 372 -18.13 -21.51 -20.15
CA TYR A 372 -19.14 -22.34 -20.77
C TYR A 372 -20.26 -22.62 -19.77
N PHE A 373 -21.49 -22.22 -20.12
CA PHE A 373 -22.68 -22.38 -19.24
C PHE A 373 -23.52 -23.62 -19.56
N GLY A 374 -23.19 -24.35 -20.64
CA GLY A 374 -23.84 -25.62 -20.94
C GLY A 374 -23.39 -26.71 -19.97
N PRO A 375 -24.17 -27.80 -19.81
CA PRO A 375 -23.73 -28.95 -19.04
C PRO A 375 -22.50 -29.58 -19.70
N LEU A 376 -21.49 -29.90 -18.90
CA LEU A 376 -20.40 -30.77 -19.34
C LEU A 376 -20.97 -32.17 -19.55
N THR A 377 -20.94 -32.65 -20.80
CA THR A 377 -21.40 -33.99 -21.14
C THR A 377 -20.20 -34.86 -21.52
N TRP A 378 -20.23 -36.13 -21.10
CA TRP A 378 -19.24 -37.14 -21.50
C TRP A 378 -19.95 -38.45 -21.80
N LYS A 379 -19.35 -39.27 -22.66
CA LYS A 379 -19.92 -40.58 -23.02
C LYS A 379 -19.67 -41.58 -21.90
N TRP A 380 -20.72 -42.29 -21.50
CA TRP A 380 -20.58 -43.48 -20.66
C TRP A 380 -20.06 -44.68 -21.47
N PRO A 381 -19.29 -45.60 -20.86
CA PRO A 381 -18.92 -46.87 -21.49
C PRO A 381 -20.16 -47.64 -21.96
N GLU A 382 -20.11 -48.23 -23.17
CA GLU A 382 -21.25 -48.87 -23.84
C GLU A 382 -21.93 -49.97 -22.99
N LEU A 383 -21.16 -50.65 -22.13
CA LEU A 383 -21.59 -51.73 -21.23
C LEU A 383 -22.72 -51.34 -20.26
N HIS A 384 -22.95 -50.05 -20.05
CA HIS A 384 -23.94 -49.54 -19.11
C HIS A 384 -25.09 -48.77 -19.78
N LYS A 385 -25.17 -48.77 -21.11
CA LYS A 385 -26.21 -48.03 -21.85
C LYS A 385 -27.54 -48.77 -21.97
N LYS A 386 -27.55 -50.08 -21.73
CA LYS A 386 -28.77 -50.88 -21.70
C LYS A 386 -29.03 -51.32 -20.26
N PRO A 387 -30.28 -51.25 -19.76
CA PRO A 387 -30.62 -51.90 -18.51
C PRO A 387 -30.18 -53.37 -18.61
N ARG A 388 -29.58 -53.90 -17.54
CA ARG A 388 -29.34 -55.34 -17.46
C ARG A 388 -30.71 -56.00 -17.49
N ASN A 389 -31.03 -56.71 -18.56
CA ASN A 389 -32.06 -57.74 -18.49
C ASN A 389 -31.51 -58.79 -17.53
N VAL A 390 -31.84 -58.65 -16.24
CA VAL A 390 -31.76 -59.77 -15.31
C VAL A 390 -32.85 -60.72 -15.79
N PRO A 391 -32.54 -61.94 -16.25
CA PRO A 391 -33.58 -62.89 -16.62
C PRO A 391 -34.57 -63.02 -15.46
N SER A 392 -35.87 -62.86 -15.68
CA SER A 392 -36.83 -63.28 -14.66
C SER A 392 -36.76 -64.81 -14.57
N MET A 393 -37.03 -65.37 -13.39
CA MET A 393 -37.02 -66.84 -13.18
C MET A 393 -38.02 -67.60 -14.09
N ASP A 394 -38.88 -66.90 -14.83
CA ASP A 394 -39.93 -67.50 -15.66
C ASP A 394 -39.44 -67.92 -17.07
N ASP A 395 -38.24 -67.51 -17.49
CA ASP A 395 -37.74 -67.78 -18.86
C ASP A 395 -37.08 -69.17 -19.05
N ASN A 396 -37.08 -70.05 -18.04
CA ASN A 396 -36.42 -71.37 -18.12
C ASN A 396 -37.23 -72.54 -17.51
N ILE A 397 -38.52 -72.65 -17.82
CA ILE A 397 -39.23 -73.92 -17.68
C ILE A 397 -39.91 -74.29 -19.00
N VAL A 398 -39.09 -74.78 -19.94
CA VAL A 398 -39.59 -75.73 -20.94
C VAL A 398 -39.30 -77.12 -20.38
N LEU A 399 -40.30 -77.71 -19.73
CA LEU A 399 -40.30 -79.15 -19.45
C LEU A 399 -40.63 -79.84 -20.78
N GLU A 400 -39.62 -80.43 -21.43
CA GLU A 400 -39.87 -81.42 -22.47
C GLU A 400 -40.57 -82.63 -21.83
N SER A 401 -41.68 -83.03 -22.46
CA SER A 401 -42.66 -84.03 -22.03
C SER A 401 -42.15 -85.47 -22.07
#